data_AF-A0A8B5XLL4-F1
#
_entry.id   AF-A0A8B5XLL4-F1
#
_cell.length_a   1.000
_cell.length_b   1.000
_cell.length_c   1.000
_cell.angle_alpha   90.00
_cell.angle_beta   90.00
_cell.angle_gamma   90.00
#
_symmetry.space_group_name_H-M   'P 1'
#
loop_
_entity.id
_entity.type
_entity.pdbx_description
1 polymer ?
#
loop_
_entity_poly.entity_id
_entity_poly.type
_entity_poly.pdbx_seq_one_letter_code
_entity_poly.pdbx_strand_id
1 'polypeptide(L)'
;SRDYPDEFIQTGISSIDHLNTLVRGQKLPVFSGSGLPHNELAAQIARQATVLNSDENFAVVFAAMGITFEEAEFFMEELRKTGAIDRSVLFMNLANDPAIERIATPRIALTAAEYLAFEKDMHVLVIMTDMTNYCEALREVSAARREVPGRRGYPGYLYTNLSTLYERAGRLVGKKGSVTQIPILTMPEDDITHPIPDLTGYITEGQIILSHELY
;
A
#
# COMPACT_ATOMS: atom_id res chain seq x y z
N SER A 1 14.52 -3.31 -18.22
CA SER A 1 14.37 -1.84 -18.23
C SER A 1 12.94 -1.50 -17.86
N ARG A 2 12.69 -0.33 -17.24
CA ARG A 2 11.33 0.12 -16.92
C ARG A 2 10.59 0.51 -18.20
N ASP A 3 9.31 0.20 -18.23
CA ASP A 3 8.34 0.72 -19.19
C ASP A 3 7.48 1.80 -18.50
N TYR A 4 6.94 2.74 -19.26
CA TYR A 4 6.10 3.77 -18.68
C TYR A 4 4.79 3.15 -18.15
N PRO A 5 4.30 3.59 -16.97
CA PRO A 5 2.95 3.27 -16.54
C PRO A 5 1.95 3.72 -17.61
N ASP A 6 1.13 2.77 -18.04
CA ASP A 6 0.09 2.99 -19.03
C ASP A 6 -1.08 2.07 -18.70
N GLU A 7 -2.25 2.38 -19.23
CA GLU A 7 -3.51 1.68 -19.04
C GLU A 7 -4.16 1.87 -17.66
N PHE A 8 -5.48 2.00 -17.70
CA PHE A 8 -6.35 2.28 -16.56
C PHE A 8 -6.58 1.04 -15.68
N ILE A 9 -6.58 1.23 -14.36
CA ILE A 9 -7.16 0.30 -13.39
C ILE A 9 -8.47 0.90 -12.89
N GLN A 10 -9.57 0.20 -13.13
CA GLN A 10 -10.87 0.61 -12.61
C GLN A 10 -10.96 0.24 -11.14
N THR A 11 -10.99 1.24 -10.27
CA THR A 11 -11.13 1.04 -8.81
C THR A 11 -12.59 0.89 -8.38
N GLY A 12 -13.55 1.35 -9.20
CA GLY A 12 -14.97 1.37 -8.87
C GLY A 12 -15.40 2.58 -8.04
N ILE A 13 -14.48 3.51 -7.77
CA ILE A 13 -14.70 4.70 -6.96
C ILE A 13 -14.59 5.92 -7.85
N SER A 14 -15.70 6.63 -8.05
CA SER A 14 -15.79 7.72 -9.03
C SER A 14 -14.77 8.84 -8.78
N SER A 15 -14.51 9.20 -7.52
CA SER A 15 -13.53 10.22 -7.16
C SER A 15 -12.09 9.81 -7.50
N ILE A 16 -11.78 8.52 -7.52
CA ILE A 16 -10.47 8.00 -7.94
C ILE A 16 -10.47 7.86 -9.46
N ASP A 17 -11.40 7.09 -10.02
CA ASP A 17 -11.43 6.74 -11.44
C ASP A 17 -11.51 7.97 -12.36
N HIS A 18 -12.25 9.01 -11.96
CA HIS A 18 -12.47 10.21 -12.77
C HIS A 18 -11.48 11.34 -12.50
N LEU A 19 -11.12 11.61 -11.24
CA LEU A 19 -10.31 12.78 -10.88
C LEU A 19 -8.82 12.45 -10.70
N ASN A 20 -8.51 11.25 -10.20
CA ASN A 20 -7.15 10.82 -9.83
C ASN A 20 -6.92 9.38 -10.26
N THR A 21 -7.07 9.15 -11.56
CA THR A 21 -7.10 7.82 -12.18
C THR A 21 -5.85 7.02 -11.83
N LEU A 22 -6.03 5.78 -11.35
CA LEU A 22 -4.93 4.86 -11.08
C LEU A 22 -4.47 4.18 -12.38
N VAL A 23 -3.16 4.23 -12.64
CA VAL A 23 -2.52 3.66 -13.84
C VAL A 23 -1.71 2.40 -13.47
N ARG A 24 -1.66 1.40 -14.36
CA ARG A 24 -0.89 0.17 -14.11
C ARG A 24 0.61 0.48 -13.96
N GLY A 25 1.18 0.09 -12.82
CA GLY A 25 2.57 0.37 -12.49
C GLY A 25 2.78 1.62 -11.64
N GLN A 26 1.72 2.39 -11.37
CA GLN A 26 1.77 3.60 -10.53
C GLN A 26 1.85 3.25 -9.05
N LYS A 27 2.36 4.19 -8.26
CA LYS A 27 2.33 4.20 -6.80
C LYS A 27 1.50 5.40 -6.33
N LEU A 28 0.23 5.16 -5.99
CA LEU A 28 -0.75 6.18 -5.60
C LEU A 28 -1.24 5.92 -4.16
N PRO A 29 -0.68 6.60 -3.14
CA PRO A 29 -1.05 6.38 -1.76
C PRO A 29 -2.37 7.03 -1.35
N VAL A 30 -2.94 6.53 -0.26
CA VAL A 30 -4.06 7.14 0.46
C VAL A 30 -3.53 7.73 1.77
N PHE A 31 -3.73 9.03 1.95
CA PHE A 31 -3.46 9.74 3.19
C PHE A 31 -4.76 9.85 3.97
N SER A 32 -4.79 9.17 5.11
CA SER A 32 -5.92 9.08 6.01
C SER A 32 -5.60 9.73 7.36
N GLY A 33 -6.57 9.72 8.26
CA GLY A 33 -6.49 10.19 9.64
C GLY A 33 -7.05 9.12 10.59
N SER A 34 -6.75 9.24 11.88
CA SER A 34 -7.22 8.28 12.88
C SER A 34 -8.74 8.36 13.00
N GLY A 35 -9.42 7.23 12.81
CA GLY A 35 -10.89 7.16 12.83
C GLY A 35 -11.57 7.46 11.49
N LEU A 36 -10.82 7.75 10.43
CA LEU A 36 -11.36 7.81 9.07
C LEU A 36 -11.51 6.41 8.45
N PRO A 37 -12.44 6.21 7.50
CA PRO A 37 -12.81 4.89 6.96
C PRO A 37 -11.85 4.38 5.87
N HIS A 38 -10.55 4.40 6.13
CA HIS A 38 -9.53 3.98 5.17
C HIS A 38 -9.47 2.46 5.00
N ASN A 39 -9.89 1.69 6.02
CA ASN A 39 -9.96 0.25 5.92
C ASN A 39 -11.10 -0.19 5.01
N GLU A 40 -12.26 0.47 5.10
CA GLU A 40 -13.40 0.28 4.21
C GLU A 40 -13.05 0.64 2.78
N LEU A 41 -12.32 1.75 2.57
CA LEU A 41 -11.81 2.13 1.27
C LEU A 41 -10.86 1.06 0.70
N ALA A 42 -9.92 0.58 1.51
CA ALA A 42 -8.97 -0.46 1.10
C ALA A 42 -9.68 -1.76 0.70
N ALA A 43 -10.65 -2.21 1.50
CA ALA A 43 -11.45 -3.39 1.20
C ALA A 43 -12.30 -3.19 -0.05
N GLN A 44 -12.89 -2.01 -0.24
CA GLN A 44 -13.66 -1.68 -1.43
C GLN A 44 -12.81 -1.74 -2.70
N ILE A 45 -11.62 -1.13 -2.68
CA ILE A 45 -10.68 -1.17 -3.80
C ILE A 45 -10.26 -2.62 -4.07
N ALA A 46 -9.87 -3.39 -3.05
CA ALA A 46 -9.48 -4.80 -3.23
C ALA A 46 -10.58 -5.66 -3.89
N ARG A 47 -11.86 -5.35 -3.60
CA ARG A 47 -13.02 -6.03 -4.16
C ARG A 47 -13.33 -5.60 -5.59
N GLN A 48 -13.32 -4.30 -5.85
CA GLN A 48 -13.81 -3.70 -7.11
C GLN A 48 -12.73 -3.56 -8.17
N ALA A 49 -11.45 -3.53 -7.78
CA ALA A 49 -10.34 -3.34 -8.69
C ALA A 49 -10.36 -4.41 -9.80
N THR A 50 -10.32 -3.92 -11.04
CA THR A 50 -10.25 -4.77 -12.23
C THR A 50 -9.57 -4.04 -13.37
N VAL A 51 -9.08 -4.82 -14.32
CA VAL A 51 -8.69 -4.37 -15.64
C VAL A 51 -9.87 -4.51 -16.61
N LEU A 52 -10.02 -3.58 -17.56
CA LEU A 52 -11.14 -3.59 -18.51
C LEU A 52 -11.07 -4.75 -19.52
N ASN A 53 -9.85 -5.24 -19.82
CA ASN A 53 -9.65 -6.36 -20.73
C ASN A 53 -9.80 -7.69 -19.97
N SER A 54 -10.85 -8.46 -20.26
CA SER A 54 -11.25 -9.67 -19.53
C SER A 54 -10.27 -10.84 -19.60
N ASP A 55 -9.31 -10.81 -20.53
CA ASP A 55 -8.40 -11.92 -20.80
C ASP A 55 -7.10 -11.83 -19.99
N GLU A 56 -6.90 -10.74 -19.24
CA GLU A 56 -5.69 -10.50 -18.45
C GLU A 56 -5.90 -10.90 -16.99
N ASN A 57 -4.93 -11.63 -16.44
CA ASN A 57 -4.98 -12.10 -15.06
C ASN A 57 -4.73 -10.93 -14.09
N PHE A 58 -5.66 -10.70 -13.18
CA PHE A 58 -5.56 -9.67 -12.14
C PHE A 58 -5.51 -10.31 -10.75
N ALA A 59 -4.55 -9.90 -9.94
CA ALA A 59 -4.38 -10.37 -8.57
C ALA A 59 -4.22 -9.19 -7.60
N VAL A 60 -4.66 -9.39 -6.36
CA VAL A 60 -4.45 -8.41 -5.28
C VAL A 60 -3.46 -8.98 -4.29
N VAL A 61 -2.46 -8.21 -3.90
CA VAL A 61 -1.58 -8.55 -2.78
C VAL A 61 -1.85 -7.56 -1.68
N PHE A 62 -2.33 -8.05 -0.54
CA PHE A 62 -2.70 -7.22 0.59
C PHE A 62 -1.69 -7.44 1.71
N ALA A 63 -1.12 -6.35 2.23
CA ALA A 63 -0.15 -6.37 3.31
C ALA A 63 -0.65 -5.52 4.48
N ALA A 64 -1.07 -6.19 5.55
CA ALA A 64 -1.46 -5.55 6.79
C ALA A 64 -0.27 -5.47 7.76
N MET A 65 0.01 -4.30 8.32
CA MET A 65 1.15 -4.04 9.20
C MET A 65 0.67 -3.38 10.49
N GLY A 66 0.79 -4.11 11.60
CA GLY A 66 0.46 -3.60 12.92
C GLY A 66 -1.02 -3.24 13.11
N ILE A 67 -1.93 -3.84 12.35
CA ILE A 67 -3.36 -3.57 12.48
C ILE A 67 -3.95 -4.33 13.69
N THR A 68 -5.07 -3.85 14.22
CA THR A 68 -5.77 -4.53 15.31
C THR A 68 -6.38 -5.86 14.84
N PHE A 69 -6.73 -6.72 15.80
CA PHE A 69 -7.41 -7.97 15.50
C PHE A 69 -8.77 -7.74 14.82
N GLU A 70 -9.52 -6.73 15.27
CA GLU A 70 -10.83 -6.36 14.70
C GLU A 70 -10.70 -5.92 13.23
N GLU A 71 -9.71 -5.09 12.91
CA GLU A 71 -9.43 -4.68 11.52
C GLU A 71 -9.00 -5.87 10.66
N ALA A 72 -8.20 -6.79 11.22
CA ALA A 72 -7.77 -7.98 10.50
C ALA A 72 -8.95 -8.90 10.18
N GLU A 73 -9.85 -9.13 11.14
CA GLU A 73 -11.09 -9.88 10.92
C GLU A 73 -11.97 -9.19 9.89
N PHE A 74 -12.11 -7.86 9.95
CA PHE A 74 -12.86 -7.09 8.95
C PHE A 74 -12.38 -7.36 7.53
N PHE A 75 -11.06 -7.25 7.26
CA PHE A 75 -10.51 -7.52 5.93
C PHE A 75 -10.72 -8.98 5.49
N MET A 76 -10.50 -9.93 6.39
CA MET A 76 -10.68 -11.36 6.11
C MET A 76 -12.14 -11.68 5.75
N GLU A 77 -13.09 -11.10 6.49
CA GLU A 77 -14.51 -11.28 6.22
C GLU A 77 -14.94 -10.63 4.90
N GLU A 78 -14.55 -9.39 4.65
CA GLU A 78 -14.92 -8.67 3.42
C GLU A 78 -14.41 -9.36 2.16
N LEU A 79 -13.17 -9.86 2.20
CA LEU A 79 -12.58 -10.58 1.07
C LEU A 79 -13.19 -11.97 0.88
N ARG A 80 -13.59 -12.65 1.96
CA ARG A 80 -14.30 -13.94 1.89
C ARG A 80 -15.72 -13.80 1.37
N LYS A 81 -16.49 -12.83 1.89
CA LYS A 81 -17.90 -12.59 1.52
C LYS A 81 -18.07 -12.34 0.02
N THR A 82 -17.04 -11.79 -0.62
CA THR A 82 -17.09 -11.34 -2.02
C THR A 82 -16.38 -12.28 -2.99
N GLY A 83 -15.73 -13.34 -2.50
CA GLY A 83 -14.88 -14.22 -3.31
C GLY A 83 -13.57 -13.57 -3.79
N ALA A 84 -13.31 -12.31 -3.42
CA ALA A 84 -12.08 -11.61 -3.78
C ALA A 84 -10.84 -12.31 -3.19
N ILE A 85 -11.00 -13.08 -2.11
CA ILE A 85 -9.93 -13.87 -1.50
C ILE A 85 -9.30 -14.89 -2.46
N ASP A 86 -10.05 -15.43 -3.42
CA ASP A 86 -9.55 -16.46 -4.35
C ASP A 86 -8.51 -15.91 -5.34
N ARG A 87 -8.53 -14.59 -5.57
CA ARG A 87 -7.56 -13.86 -6.40
C ARG A 87 -6.61 -12.98 -5.58
N SER A 88 -6.54 -13.20 -4.27
CA SER A 88 -5.77 -12.36 -3.35
C SER A 88 -4.73 -13.15 -2.56
N VAL A 89 -3.58 -12.53 -2.31
CA VAL A 89 -2.58 -13.02 -1.36
C VAL A 89 -2.54 -12.06 -0.18
N LEU A 90 -2.77 -12.59 1.03
CA LEU A 90 -2.90 -11.81 2.26
C LEU A 90 -1.67 -12.04 3.16
N PHE A 91 -0.97 -10.96 3.50
CA PHE A 91 0.08 -10.94 4.52
C PHE A 91 -0.41 -10.12 5.70
N MET A 92 -0.79 -10.80 6.77
CA MET A 92 -1.39 -10.17 7.94
C MET A 92 -0.38 -10.14 9.08
N ASN A 93 -0.02 -8.94 9.54
CA ASN A 93 0.73 -8.72 10.77
C ASN A 93 -0.08 -7.81 11.70
N LEU A 94 -0.27 -8.27 12.94
CA LEU A 94 -1.11 -7.65 13.95
C LEU A 94 -0.32 -6.69 14.85
N ALA A 95 -1.03 -5.82 15.56
CA ALA A 95 -0.45 -4.83 16.47
C ALA A 95 0.36 -5.46 17.62
N ASN A 96 -0.03 -6.66 18.07
CA ASN A 96 0.65 -7.42 19.11
C ASN A 96 1.83 -8.27 18.59
N ASP A 97 2.03 -8.35 17.27
CA ASP A 97 3.16 -9.07 16.69
C ASP A 97 4.46 -8.25 16.79
N PRO A 98 5.64 -8.90 16.75
CA PRO A 98 6.93 -8.23 16.85
C PRO A 98 7.13 -7.14 15.79
N ALA A 99 7.70 -6.00 16.18
CA ALA A 99 7.99 -4.88 15.29
C ALA A 99 8.90 -5.27 14.09
N ILE A 100 9.78 -6.27 14.26
CA ILE A 100 10.63 -6.74 13.17
C ILE A 100 9.84 -7.43 12.06
N GLU A 101 8.73 -8.09 12.38
CA GLU A 101 7.86 -8.72 11.39
C GLU A 101 7.16 -7.65 10.55
N ARG A 102 6.68 -6.56 11.17
CA ARG A 102 6.14 -5.39 10.45
C ARG A 102 7.10 -4.86 9.38
N ILE A 103 8.40 -4.86 9.68
CA ILE A 103 9.43 -4.42 8.73
C ILE A 103 9.57 -5.41 7.57
N ALA A 104 9.43 -6.72 7.81
CA ALA A 104 9.54 -7.75 6.78
C ALA A 104 8.27 -7.85 5.91
N THR A 105 7.08 -7.68 6.48
CA THR A 105 5.78 -7.85 5.82
C THR A 105 5.66 -7.21 4.44
N PRO A 106 5.90 -5.89 4.25
CA PRO A 106 5.77 -5.27 2.93
C PRO A 106 6.83 -5.77 1.94
N ARG A 107 8.01 -6.19 2.43
CA ARG A 107 9.06 -6.76 1.57
C ARG A 107 8.62 -8.11 1.01
N ILE A 108 8.01 -8.95 1.84
CA ILE A 108 7.49 -10.26 1.45
C ILE A 108 6.32 -10.08 0.47
N ALA A 109 5.39 -9.17 0.78
CA ALA A 109 4.27 -8.85 -0.09
C ALA A 109 4.73 -8.39 -1.48
N LEU A 110 5.67 -7.45 -1.54
CA LEU A 110 6.21 -6.97 -2.81
C LEU A 110 6.99 -8.04 -3.57
N THR A 111 7.66 -8.97 -2.88
CA THR A 111 8.32 -10.11 -3.54
C THR A 111 7.30 -11.05 -4.18
N ALA A 112 6.19 -11.34 -3.50
CA ALA A 112 5.10 -12.11 -4.11
C ALA A 112 4.48 -11.36 -5.30
N ALA A 113 4.29 -10.04 -5.17
CA ALA A 113 3.75 -9.21 -6.24
C ALA A 113 4.64 -9.19 -7.49
N GLU A 114 5.95 -9.00 -7.33
CA GLU A 114 6.91 -9.03 -8.45
C GLU A 114 6.96 -10.40 -9.14
N TYR A 115 6.90 -11.48 -8.37
CA TYR A 115 6.87 -12.84 -8.93
C TYR A 115 5.59 -13.07 -9.76
N LEU A 116 4.42 -12.75 -9.20
CA LEU A 116 3.15 -12.87 -9.92
C LEU A 116 3.12 -11.98 -11.16
N ALA A 117 3.64 -10.75 -11.07
CA ALA A 117 3.64 -9.83 -12.19
C ALA A 117 4.63 -10.23 -13.29
N PHE A 118 5.89 -10.42 -12.95
CA PHE A 118 6.96 -10.50 -13.94
C PHE A 118 7.32 -11.93 -14.35
N GLU A 119 6.94 -12.94 -13.57
CA GLU A 119 7.13 -14.36 -13.91
C GLU A 119 5.82 -15.07 -14.30
N LYS A 120 4.66 -14.57 -13.85
CA LYS A 120 3.34 -15.15 -14.19
C LYS A 120 2.45 -14.24 -15.05
N ASP A 121 3.00 -13.11 -15.52
CA ASP A 121 2.33 -12.17 -16.41
C ASP A 121 0.98 -11.66 -15.86
N MET A 122 0.88 -11.48 -14.54
CA MET A 122 -0.32 -10.94 -13.88
C MET A 122 -0.24 -9.42 -13.67
N HIS A 123 -1.38 -8.76 -13.68
CA HIS A 123 -1.49 -7.39 -13.17
C HIS A 123 -1.77 -7.46 -11.68
N VAL A 124 -0.83 -6.96 -10.89
CA VAL A 124 -0.90 -7.05 -9.44
C VAL A 124 -1.16 -5.68 -8.84
N LEU A 125 -2.22 -5.59 -8.03
CA LEU A 125 -2.48 -4.44 -7.18
C LEU A 125 -2.03 -4.75 -5.75
N VAL A 126 -1.06 -4.01 -5.25
CA VAL A 126 -0.53 -4.16 -3.90
C VAL A 126 -1.14 -3.10 -3.00
N ILE A 127 -1.87 -3.50 -1.97
CA ILE A 127 -2.43 -2.61 -0.95
C ILE A 127 -1.65 -2.83 0.35
N MET A 128 -1.10 -1.76 0.92
CA MET A 128 -0.29 -1.85 2.15
C MET A 128 -0.88 -0.92 3.20
N THR A 129 -1.36 -1.46 4.32
CA THR A 129 -1.96 -0.68 5.42
C THR A 129 -1.49 -1.21 6.79
N ASP A 130 -1.03 -0.44 7.75
CA ASP A 130 -0.79 1.00 7.72
C ASP A 130 0.72 1.29 7.64
N MET A 131 1.14 2.13 6.68
CA MET A 131 2.53 2.56 6.53
C MET A 131 3.03 3.41 7.71
N THR A 132 2.15 4.04 8.48
CA THR A 132 2.50 4.71 9.73
C THR A 132 2.99 3.70 10.76
N ASN A 133 2.30 2.56 10.92
CA ASN A 133 2.76 1.46 11.78
C ASN A 133 4.10 0.88 11.33
N TYR A 134 4.35 0.84 10.02
CA TYR A 134 5.66 0.46 9.47
C TYR A 134 6.75 1.47 9.87
N CYS A 135 6.47 2.77 9.77
CA CYS A 135 7.42 3.81 10.16
C CYS A 135 7.68 3.82 11.67
N GLU A 136 6.67 3.56 12.48
CA GLU A 136 6.82 3.38 13.93
C GLU A 136 7.70 2.17 14.27
N ALA A 137 7.52 1.05 13.58
CA ALA A 137 8.37 -0.13 13.77
C ALA A 137 9.84 0.17 13.40
N LEU A 138 10.07 0.91 12.31
CA LEU A 138 11.42 1.37 11.94
C LEU A 138 12.03 2.27 13.01
N ARG A 139 11.23 3.18 13.58
CA ARG A 139 11.64 4.07 14.67
C ARG A 139 12.00 3.29 15.93
N GLU A 140 11.18 2.31 16.31
CA GLU A 140 11.41 1.44 17.46
C GLU A 140 12.72 0.65 17.32
N VAL A 141 12.95 0.04 16.14
CA VAL A 141 14.18 -0.71 15.87
C VAL A 141 15.41 0.20 15.88
N SER A 142 15.32 1.40 15.29
CA SER A 142 16.40 2.38 15.29
C SER A 142 16.75 2.85 16.72
N ALA A 143 15.75 3.09 17.55
CA ALA A 143 15.92 3.42 18.97
C ALA A 143 16.55 2.28 19.77
N ALA A 144 16.10 1.04 19.55
CA ALA A 144 16.68 -0.15 20.18
C ALA A 144 18.16 -0.35 19.81
N ARG A 145 18.54 0.03 18.58
CA ARG A 145 19.93 0.03 18.09
C ARG A 145 20.75 1.25 18.53
N ARG A 146 20.14 2.21 19.25
CA ARG A 146 20.77 3.46 19.70
C ARG A 146 21.33 4.31 18.56
N GLU A 147 20.64 4.31 17.42
CA GLU A 147 20.97 5.18 16.30
C GLU A 147 20.56 6.64 16.61
N VAL A 148 21.21 7.60 15.95
CA VAL A 148 20.88 9.03 16.15
C VAL A 148 19.55 9.34 15.46
N PRO A 149 18.54 9.88 16.18
CA PRO A 149 17.25 10.18 15.59
C PRO A 149 17.35 11.37 14.61
N GLY A 150 16.58 11.29 13.53
CA GLY A 150 16.39 12.38 12.57
C GLY A 150 15.19 13.27 12.92
N ARG A 151 14.54 13.81 11.88
CA ARG A 151 13.40 14.73 12.02
C ARG A 151 12.22 14.05 12.74
N ARG A 152 11.68 14.72 13.76
CA ARG A 152 10.60 14.23 14.65
C ARG A 152 10.85 12.81 15.23
N GLY A 153 12.11 12.42 15.42
CA GLY A 153 12.45 11.15 16.07
C GLY A 153 12.51 9.92 15.15
N TYR A 154 12.21 10.05 13.85
CA TYR A 154 12.34 8.96 12.89
C TYR A 154 13.79 8.73 12.44
N PRO A 155 14.14 7.53 11.93
CA PRO A 155 15.49 7.28 11.43
C PRO A 155 15.85 8.21 10.26
N GLY A 156 17.09 8.69 10.21
CA GLY A 156 17.55 9.58 9.13
C GLY A 156 17.46 8.96 7.73
N TYR A 157 17.38 7.63 7.63
CA TYR A 157 17.24 6.88 6.39
C TYR A 157 15.78 6.57 6.02
N LEU A 158 14.78 7.14 6.71
CA LEU A 158 13.35 6.83 6.48
C LEU A 158 12.95 6.98 4.99
N TYR A 159 13.37 8.08 4.34
CA TYR A 159 13.14 8.31 2.91
C TYR A 159 13.69 7.16 2.05
N THR A 160 14.94 6.78 2.29
CA THR A 160 15.59 5.72 1.51
C THR A 160 14.91 4.38 1.76
N ASN A 161 14.49 4.10 3.00
CA ASN A 161 13.82 2.86 3.34
C ASN A 161 12.45 2.74 2.65
N LEU A 162 11.62 3.79 2.70
CA LEU A 162 10.35 3.84 1.98
C LEU A 162 10.56 3.74 0.46
N SER A 163 11.60 4.39 -0.08
CA SER A 163 11.94 4.29 -1.50
C SER A 163 12.21 2.86 -1.93
N THR A 164 12.88 2.04 -1.10
CA THR A 164 13.13 0.62 -1.41
C THR A 164 11.85 -0.22 -1.52
N LEU A 165 10.72 0.26 -0.98
CA LEU A 165 9.40 -0.38 -1.13
C LEU A 165 8.64 0.18 -2.34
N TYR A 166 8.47 1.51 -2.36
CA TYR A 166 7.60 2.15 -3.36
C TYR A 166 8.17 2.06 -4.78
N GLU A 167 9.51 2.08 -4.94
CA GLU A 167 10.15 1.92 -6.25
C GLU A 167 10.09 0.49 -6.82
N ARG A 168 9.49 -0.47 -6.10
CA ARG A 168 9.20 -1.81 -6.64
C ARG A 168 7.93 -1.83 -7.50
N ALA A 169 7.17 -0.73 -7.52
CA ALA A 169 6.08 -0.54 -8.48
C ALA A 169 6.63 -0.30 -9.89
N GLY A 170 5.87 -0.71 -10.91
CA GLY A 170 6.15 -0.37 -12.30
C GLY A 170 5.83 -1.49 -13.29
N ARG A 171 6.15 -1.19 -14.55
CA ARG A 171 6.11 -2.10 -15.69
C ARG A 171 7.53 -2.35 -16.19
N LEU A 172 7.76 -3.51 -16.80
CA LEU A 172 9.04 -3.87 -17.41
C LEU A 172 8.87 -4.03 -18.92
N VAL A 173 9.82 -3.49 -19.69
CA VAL A 173 9.80 -3.61 -21.15
C VAL A 173 9.83 -5.08 -21.55
N GLY A 174 8.87 -5.49 -22.38
CA GLY A 174 8.73 -6.87 -22.84
C GLY A 174 8.07 -7.82 -21.84
N LYS A 175 7.53 -7.32 -20.73
CA LYS A 175 6.68 -8.07 -19.79
C LYS A 175 5.24 -7.59 -19.88
N LYS A 176 4.29 -8.52 -19.75
CA LYS A 176 2.86 -8.18 -19.77
C LYS A 176 2.36 -7.70 -18.41
N GLY A 177 2.80 -8.37 -17.34
CA GLY A 177 2.37 -8.04 -15.99
C GLY A 177 2.93 -6.72 -15.46
N SER A 178 2.31 -6.23 -14.38
CA SER A 178 2.62 -4.94 -13.76
C SER A 178 2.43 -4.99 -12.26
N VAL A 179 3.22 -4.22 -11.50
CA VAL A 179 3.05 -4.05 -10.06
C VAL A 179 2.58 -2.62 -9.79
N THR A 180 1.35 -2.47 -9.31
CA THR A 180 0.76 -1.18 -8.90
C THR A 180 0.66 -1.15 -7.39
N GLN A 181 0.93 -0.01 -6.75
CA GLN A 181 0.90 0.11 -5.29
C GLN A 181 -0.09 1.17 -4.82
N ILE A 182 -0.86 0.83 -3.78
CA ILE A 182 -1.66 1.75 -2.98
C ILE A 182 -1.20 1.61 -1.52
N PRO A 183 -0.15 2.35 -1.12
CA PRO A 183 0.20 2.48 0.28
C PRO A 183 -0.85 3.33 1.00
N ILE A 184 -1.31 2.88 2.16
CA ILE A 184 -2.26 3.62 3.00
C ILE A 184 -1.52 4.02 4.25
N LEU A 185 -1.63 5.29 4.61
CA LEU A 185 -1.01 5.84 5.81
C LEU A 185 -1.98 6.70 6.60
N THR A 186 -1.93 6.60 7.93
CA THR A 186 -2.64 7.51 8.83
C THR A 186 -1.72 8.65 9.24
N MET A 187 -2.09 9.89 8.91
CA MET A 187 -1.35 11.09 9.25
C MET A 187 -1.47 11.39 10.75
N PRO A 188 -0.35 11.47 11.49
CA PRO A 188 -0.41 11.89 12.89
C PRO A 188 -0.93 13.32 13.00
N GLU A 189 -1.95 13.53 13.85
CA GLU A 189 -2.61 14.83 14.07
C GLU A 189 -3.16 15.49 12.78
N ASP A 190 -3.48 14.69 11.76
CA ASP A 190 -3.87 15.16 10.42
C ASP A 190 -2.83 16.11 9.76
N ASP A 191 -1.58 16.08 10.23
CA ASP A 191 -0.52 16.95 9.76
C ASP A 191 0.14 16.38 8.50
N ILE A 192 -0.22 16.92 7.33
CA ILE A 192 0.38 16.54 6.04
C ILE A 192 1.88 16.86 5.95
N THR A 193 2.40 17.74 6.82
CA THR A 193 3.84 18.07 6.89
C THR A 193 4.64 17.11 7.77
N HIS A 194 3.96 16.16 8.43
CA HIS A 194 4.59 15.12 9.21
C HIS A 194 5.56 14.29 8.31
N PRO A 195 6.72 13.81 8.82
CA PRO A 195 7.68 13.08 8.00
C PRO A 195 7.14 11.89 7.21
N ILE A 196 6.12 11.21 7.70
CA ILE A 196 5.52 10.05 7.02
C ILE A 196 4.80 10.47 5.72
N PRO A 197 3.76 11.33 5.74
CA PRO A 197 3.10 11.81 4.52
C PRO A 197 4.04 12.63 3.63
N ASP A 198 4.87 13.50 4.21
CA ASP A 198 5.81 14.35 3.46
C ASP A 198 6.77 13.49 2.61
N LEU A 199 7.50 12.55 3.24
CA LEU A 199 8.44 11.70 2.52
C LEU A 199 7.75 10.72 1.56
N THR A 200 6.55 10.24 1.90
CA THR A 200 5.78 9.40 0.98
C THR A 200 5.40 10.17 -0.28
N GLY A 201 4.87 11.39 -0.13
CA GLY A 201 4.51 12.25 -1.26
C GLY A 201 5.69 12.64 -2.15
N TYR A 202 6.91 12.72 -1.61
CA TYR A 202 8.13 12.92 -2.42
C TYR A 202 8.52 11.70 -3.26
N ILE A 203 8.09 10.49 -2.87
CA ILE A 203 8.45 9.24 -3.56
C ILE A 203 7.33 8.80 -4.51
N THR A 204 6.07 9.01 -4.13
CA THR A 204 4.88 8.54 -4.87
C THR A 204 4.42 9.53 -5.93
N GLU A 205 3.52 9.09 -6.82
CA GLU A 205 3.09 9.84 -8.00
C GLU A 205 1.70 10.44 -7.78
N GLY A 206 1.60 11.31 -6.77
CA GLY A 206 0.35 11.88 -6.27
C GLY A 206 -0.09 11.26 -4.94
N GLN A 207 -1.30 11.61 -4.49
CA GLN A 207 -1.91 11.08 -3.27
C GLN A 207 -3.43 11.31 -3.28
N ILE A 208 -4.18 10.41 -2.65
CA ILE A 208 -5.60 10.57 -2.34
C ILE A 208 -5.72 10.98 -0.88
N ILE A 209 -6.43 12.06 -0.57
CA ILE A 209 -6.59 12.56 0.81
C ILE A 209 -8.02 12.28 1.29
N LEU A 210 -8.14 11.64 2.45
CA LEU A 210 -9.40 11.54 3.19
C LEU A 210 -9.48 12.70 4.18
N SER A 211 -10.62 13.39 4.21
CA SER A 211 -10.84 14.56 5.06
C SER A 211 -11.87 14.26 6.14
N HIS A 212 -11.57 14.65 7.38
CA HIS A 212 -12.52 14.64 8.49
C HIS A 212 -13.72 15.56 8.28
N GLU A 213 -13.59 16.64 7.49
CA GLU A 213 -14.72 17.55 7.21
C GLU A 213 -15.80 16.89 6.33
N LEU A 214 -15.40 15.91 5.51
CA LEU A 214 -16.30 15.22 4.57
C LEU A 214 -16.89 13.92 5.15
N TYR A 215 -16.46 13.48 6.34
CA TYR A 215 -16.90 12.26 7.01
C TYR A 215 -17.96 12.56 8.08
#